data_AF-A0AA96JW44-F1
#
_entry.id   AF-A0AA96JW44-F1
#
_cell.length_a   1.000
_cell.length_b   1.000
_cell.length_c   1.000
_cell.angle_alpha   90.00
_cell.angle_beta   90.00
_cell.angle_gamma   90.00
#
_symmetry.space_group_name_H-M   'P 1'
#
loop_
_entity.id
_entity.type
_entity.pdbx_description
1 polymer ?
#
loop_
_entity_poly.entity_id
_entity_poly.type
_entity_poly.pdbx_seq_one_letter_code
_entity_poly.pdbx_strand_id
1 'polypeptide(L)'
;MSNLKRILIFTVSVFLLSFGYFLSLYPNRPDDPEHETFLREIGEGFGTLGLWALGIIYGRTLLKLACGQGGLLQRLVPDEYDMSAIPPFSTLLNVLNRTHVYVGIAAIAVILLHIAMLGLHADILFFPAVLALVLWQGMFGFFLTWRYSPQDLKKFSYFVHAQFVTGIMIGIFSVFGHLLLDD
;
A
#
# COMPACT_ATOMS: atom_id res chain seq x y z
N MET A 1 15.00 4.64 -20.53
CA MET A 1 14.00 5.27 -19.63
C MET A 1 14.28 4.80 -18.22
N SER A 2 14.49 5.72 -17.27
CA SER A 2 14.75 5.36 -15.87
C SER A 2 13.56 4.60 -15.27
N ASN A 3 13.82 3.68 -14.33
CA ASN A 3 12.77 2.90 -13.67
C ASN A 3 11.76 3.80 -12.92
N LEU A 4 12.18 4.98 -12.46
CA LEU A 4 11.33 6.00 -11.85
C LEU A 4 10.25 6.50 -12.82
N LYS A 5 10.62 6.80 -14.07
CA LYS A 5 9.66 7.25 -15.09
C LYS A 5 8.59 6.18 -15.35
N ARG A 6 8.95 4.89 -15.30
CA ARG A 6 8.00 3.78 -15.46
C ARG A 6 7.02 3.70 -14.28
N ILE A 7 7.52 3.82 -13.05
CA ILE A 7 6.67 3.85 -11.85
C ILE A 7 5.73 5.05 -11.89
N LEU A 8 6.24 6.24 -12.23
CA LEU A 8 5.42 7.44 -12.31
C LEU A 8 4.33 7.32 -13.38
N ILE A 9 4.68 6.83 -14.57
CA ILE A 9 3.69 6.56 -15.64
C ILE A 9 2.66 5.54 -15.15
N PHE A 10 3.07 4.46 -14.48
CA PHE A 10 2.16 3.48 -13.91
C PHE A 10 1.20 4.12 -12.90
N THR A 11 1.72 4.86 -11.91
CA THR A 11 0.93 5.54 -10.88
C THR A 11 -0.07 6.51 -11.50
N VAL A 12 0.37 7.35 -12.44
CA VAL A 12 -0.52 8.29 -13.15
C VAL A 12 -1.57 7.54 -13.96
N SER A 13 -1.20 6.45 -14.64
CA SER A 13 -2.15 5.66 -15.43
C SER A 13 -3.22 5.02 -14.54
N VAL A 14 -2.81 4.39 -13.43
CA VAL A 14 -3.75 3.81 -12.46
C VAL A 14 -4.65 4.90 -11.88
N PHE A 15 -4.08 6.04 -11.50
CA PHE A 15 -4.86 7.17 -10.99
C PHE A 15 -5.91 7.64 -12.00
N LEU A 16 -5.52 7.88 -13.26
CA LEU A 16 -6.44 8.36 -14.30
C LEU A 16 -7.53 7.34 -14.62
N LEU A 17 -7.19 6.05 -14.68
CA LEU A 17 -8.19 4.99 -14.89
C LEU A 17 -9.16 4.90 -13.72
N SER A 18 -8.66 4.94 -12.48
CA SER A 18 -9.49 4.97 -11.27
C SER A 18 -10.36 6.22 -11.23
N PHE A 19 -9.82 7.38 -11.60
CA PHE A 19 -10.59 8.62 -11.66
C PHE A 19 -11.68 8.57 -12.72
N GLY A 20 -11.39 8.02 -13.91
CA GLY A 20 -12.40 7.81 -14.95
C GLY A 20 -13.51 6.86 -14.50
N TYR A 21 -13.15 5.77 -13.83
CA TYR A 21 -14.12 4.83 -13.24
C TYR A 21 -14.95 5.50 -12.14
N PHE A 22 -14.31 6.25 -11.25
CA PHE A 22 -14.98 7.06 -10.21
C PHE A 22 -16.02 7.99 -10.83
N LEU A 23 -15.65 8.79 -11.84
CA LEU A 23 -16.58 9.71 -12.51
C LEU A 23 -17.74 8.99 -13.21
N SER A 24 -17.53 7.76 -13.67
CA SER A 24 -18.59 6.96 -14.32
C SER A 24 -19.64 6.46 -13.33
N LEU A 25 -19.24 6.22 -12.07
CA LEU A 25 -20.11 5.71 -11.01
C LEU A 25 -20.73 6.81 -10.17
N TYR A 26 -20.02 7.93 -9.97
CA TYR A 26 -20.43 9.03 -9.10
C TYR A 26 -21.90 9.48 -9.30
N PRO A 27 -22.43 9.63 -10.53
CA PRO A 27 -23.83 10.03 -10.73
C PRO A 27 -24.88 8.99 -10.32
N ASN A 28 -24.50 7.70 -10.30
CA ASN A 28 -25.38 6.58 -9.97
C ASN A 28 -24.78 5.77 -8.82
N ARG A 29 -24.11 6.46 -7.88
CA ARG A 29 -23.48 5.78 -6.75
C ARG A 29 -24.56 5.08 -5.92
N PRO A 30 -24.27 3.89 -5.39
CA PRO A 30 -25.18 3.21 -4.47
C PRO A 30 -25.44 4.12 -3.27
N ASP A 31 -26.70 4.25 -2.86
CA ASP A 31 -27.02 4.88 -1.58
C ASP A 31 -26.44 3.99 -0.47
N ASP A 32 -25.50 4.52 0.33
CA ASP A 32 -25.07 3.91 1.59
C ASP A 32 -26.00 4.45 2.67
N PRO A 33 -26.97 3.66 3.16
CA PRO A 33 -27.90 4.16 4.16
C PRO A 33 -27.13 4.39 5.47
N GLU A 34 -26.82 5.66 5.77
CA GLU A 34 -26.18 6.10 7.01
C GLU A 34 -26.91 5.55 8.25
N HIS A 35 -26.43 4.43 8.77
CA HIS A 35 -26.84 3.89 10.05
C HIS A 35 -25.61 3.86 10.95
N GLU A 36 -25.46 4.90 11.76
CA GLU A 36 -24.45 4.98 12.81
C GLU A 36 -24.68 3.88 13.83
N THR A 37 -24.03 2.73 13.62
CA THR A 37 -23.99 1.64 14.58
C THR A 37 -22.63 1.64 15.27
N PHE A 38 -22.60 1.17 16.52
CA PHE A 38 -21.35 1.04 17.29
C PHE A 38 -20.28 0.20 16.57
N LEU A 39 -20.70 -0.81 15.80
CA LEU A 39 -19.79 -1.61 14.97
C LEU A 39 -19.21 -0.81 13.80
N ARG A 40 -20.00 0.08 13.18
CA ARG A 40 -19.55 0.95 12.08
C ARG A 40 -18.52 1.97 12.57
N GLU A 41 -18.80 2.64 13.69
CA GLU A 41 -17.88 3.62 14.31
C GLU A 41 -16.52 2.98 14.67
N ILE A 42 -16.53 1.80 15.31
CA ILE A 42 -15.29 1.07 15.59
C ILE A 42 -14.60 0.63 14.28
N GLY A 43 -15.38 0.21 13.28
CA GLY A 43 -14.90 -0.17 11.96
C GLY A 43 -14.13 0.96 11.27
N GLU A 44 -14.67 2.18 11.30
CA GLU A 44 -14.00 3.39 10.80
C GLU A 44 -12.70 3.70 11.56
N GLY A 45 -12.71 3.50 12.88
CA GLY A 45 -11.51 3.56 13.71
C GLY A 45 -10.41 2.60 13.23
N PHE A 46 -10.76 1.35 12.92
CA PHE A 46 -9.83 0.40 12.31
C PHE A 46 -9.39 0.83 10.90
N GLY A 47 -10.26 1.45 10.11
CA GLY A 47 -9.90 2.03 8.81
C GLY A 47 -8.81 3.08 8.94
N THR A 48 -8.97 3.99 9.90
CA THR A 48 -7.99 5.03 10.23
C THR A 48 -6.65 4.43 10.67
N LEU A 49 -6.68 3.44 11.55
CA LEU A 49 -5.47 2.71 11.96
C LEU A 49 -4.79 1.99 10.78
N GLY A 50 -5.59 1.44 9.85
CA GLY A 50 -5.10 0.84 8.61
C GLY A 50 -4.35 1.85 7.74
N LEU A 51 -4.91 3.05 7.56
CA LEU A 51 -4.26 4.15 6.82
C LEU A 51 -2.94 4.56 7.46
N TRP A 52 -2.88 4.70 8.78
CA TRP A 52 -1.63 4.98 9.50
C TRP A 52 -0.59 3.88 9.29
N ALA A 53 -1.00 2.62 9.36
CA ALA A 53 -0.10 1.48 9.16
C ALA A 53 0.46 1.44 7.72
N LEU A 54 -0.38 1.69 6.71
CA LEU A 54 0.06 1.84 5.32
C LEU A 54 1.01 3.03 5.17
N GLY A 55 0.71 4.16 5.82
CA GLY A 55 1.57 5.34 5.86
C GLY A 55 2.97 5.04 6.40
N ILE A 56 3.07 4.24 7.47
CA ILE A 56 4.37 3.81 8.02
C ILE A 56 5.12 2.89 7.04
N ILE A 57 4.43 1.92 6.42
CA ILE A 57 5.04 0.95 5.51
C ILE A 57 5.55 1.62 4.21
N TYR A 58 4.72 2.46 3.59
CA TYR A 58 5.10 3.15 2.36
C TYR A 58 5.96 4.38 2.63
N GLY A 59 5.76 5.07 3.75
CA GLY A 59 6.63 6.14 4.23
C GLY A 59 8.07 5.67 4.43
N ARG A 60 8.27 4.47 4.98
CA ARG A 60 9.59 3.80 5.00
C ARG A 60 10.20 3.68 3.60
N THR A 61 9.38 3.30 2.61
CA THR A 61 9.84 3.09 1.23
C THR A 61 10.20 4.42 0.58
N LEU A 62 9.42 5.48 0.80
CA LEU A 62 9.74 6.83 0.35
C LEU A 62 11.00 7.38 1.03
N LEU A 63 11.16 7.16 2.35
CA LEU A 63 12.34 7.59 3.09
C LEU A 63 13.60 6.88 2.59
N LYS A 64 13.51 5.58 2.30
CA LYS A 64 14.56 4.81 1.64
C LYS A 64 14.96 5.43 0.30
N LEU A 65 13.97 5.78 -0.53
CA LEU A 65 14.21 6.42 -1.82
C LEU A 65 14.86 7.81 -1.64
N ALA A 66 14.41 8.60 -0.67
CA ALA A 66 14.96 9.94 -0.40
C ALA A 66 16.40 9.89 0.14
N CYS A 67 16.74 8.88 0.95
CA CYS A 67 18.04 8.75 1.61
C CYS A 67 19.11 8.00 0.80
N GLY A 68 18.90 7.69 -0.48
CA GLY A 68 19.90 6.92 -1.24
C GLY A 68 19.81 5.40 -1.06
N GLN A 69 19.04 4.92 -0.08
CA GLN A 69 19.09 3.53 0.37
C GLN A 69 18.02 2.64 -0.28
N GLY A 70 18.46 1.72 -1.13
CA GLY A 70 17.64 0.62 -1.62
C GLY A 70 18.06 0.17 -3.01
N GLY A 71 17.88 -1.10 -3.33
CA GLY A 71 18.24 -1.64 -4.65
C GLY A 71 17.50 -0.99 -5.84
N LEU A 72 16.44 -0.23 -5.56
CA LEU A 72 15.81 0.68 -6.51
C LEU A 72 16.65 1.93 -6.75
N LEU A 73 17.22 2.57 -5.72
CA LEU A 73 17.97 3.82 -5.86
C LEU A 73 19.44 3.63 -6.27
N GLN A 74 20.09 2.55 -5.84
CA GLN A 74 21.41 2.13 -6.38
C GLN A 74 21.40 1.90 -7.90
N ARG A 75 20.20 1.83 -8.51
CA ARG A 75 19.99 1.76 -9.97
C ARG A 75 19.45 3.07 -10.56
N LEU A 76 19.20 4.10 -9.75
CA LEU A 76 18.55 5.36 -10.15
C LEU A 76 19.41 6.62 -9.92
N VAL A 77 20.38 6.60 -9.01
CA VAL A 77 21.22 7.77 -8.68
C VAL A 77 22.70 7.34 -8.71
N PRO A 78 23.61 8.09 -9.38
CA PRO A 78 25.06 7.87 -9.30
C PRO A 78 25.53 7.93 -7.84
N ASP A 79 26.57 7.17 -7.46
CA ASP A 79 27.09 6.97 -6.08
C ASP A 79 27.53 8.25 -5.31
N GLU A 80 27.14 9.45 -5.74
CA GLU A 80 27.67 10.73 -5.25
C GLU A 80 26.94 11.31 -4.03
N TYR A 81 25.76 10.80 -3.63
CA TYR A 81 25.02 11.31 -2.46
C TYR A 81 24.48 10.20 -1.55
N ASP A 82 25.32 9.72 -0.64
CA ASP A 82 24.90 8.84 0.46
C ASP A 82 24.41 9.65 1.67
N MET A 83 23.15 10.09 1.63
CA MET A 83 22.50 10.79 2.75
C MET A 83 22.26 9.87 3.97
N SER A 84 22.54 8.57 3.86
CA SER A 84 22.40 7.63 4.97
C SER A 84 23.50 7.73 6.02
N ALA A 85 24.54 8.51 5.74
CA ALA A 85 25.56 8.88 6.73
C ALA A 85 25.03 9.87 7.80
N ILE A 86 23.83 10.45 7.62
CA ILE A 86 23.24 11.41 8.58
C ILE A 86 22.57 10.64 9.74
N PRO A 87 23.08 10.75 10.99
CA PRO A 87 22.71 9.88 12.12
C PRO A 87 21.21 9.75 12.47
N PRO A 88 20.39 10.82 12.45
CA PRO A 88 18.97 10.69 12.76
C PRO A 88 18.21 9.85 11.72
N PHE A 89 18.56 9.98 10.43
CA PHE A 89 17.88 9.26 9.35
C PHE A 89 18.25 7.78 9.31
N SER A 90 19.52 7.44 9.56
CA SER A 90 19.97 6.05 9.60
C SER A 90 19.37 5.29 10.79
N THR A 91 19.27 5.92 11.96
CA THR A 91 18.65 5.33 13.15
C THR A 91 17.16 5.06 12.91
N LEU A 92 16.43 6.04 12.36
CA LEU A 92 15.02 5.90 12.01
C LEU A 92 14.81 4.78 10.98
N LEU A 93 15.59 4.77 9.90
CA LEU A 93 15.52 3.74 8.86
C LEU A 93 15.79 2.34 9.42
N ASN A 94 16.72 2.21 10.37
CA ASN A 94 17.02 0.92 10.98
C ASN A 94 15.84 0.41 11.83
N VAL A 95 15.22 1.29 12.62
CA VAL A 95 14.00 0.95 13.37
C VAL A 95 12.87 0.54 12.43
N LEU A 96 12.55 1.36 11.42
CA LEU A 96 11.51 1.05 10.43
C LEU A 96 11.80 -0.25 9.68
N ASN A 97 13.07 -0.52 9.36
CA ASN A 97 13.47 -1.78 8.74
C ASN A 97 13.27 -2.99 9.64
N ARG A 98 13.49 -2.85 10.95
CA ARG A 98 13.29 -3.96 11.90
C ARG A 98 11.81 -4.22 12.16
N THR A 99 10.98 -3.18 12.18
CA THR A 99 9.57 -3.29 12.56
C THR A 99 8.62 -3.54 11.39
N HIS A 100 9.02 -3.28 10.14
CA HIS A 100 8.10 -3.31 8.99
C HIS A 100 7.33 -4.62 8.79
N VAL A 101 7.91 -5.79 9.14
CA VAL A 101 7.21 -7.07 9.03
C VAL A 101 6.04 -7.13 10.01
N TYR A 102 6.26 -6.74 11.27
CA TYR A 102 5.22 -6.71 12.29
C TYR A 102 4.14 -5.66 11.98
N VAL A 103 4.56 -4.48 11.51
CA VAL A 103 3.62 -3.44 11.05
C VAL A 103 2.83 -3.91 9.84
N GLY A 104 3.45 -4.67 8.92
CA GLY A 104 2.77 -5.29 7.78
C GLY A 104 1.70 -6.29 8.19
N ILE A 105 2.02 -7.19 9.12
CA ILE A 105 1.06 -8.16 9.68
C ILE A 105 -0.10 -7.42 10.37
N ALA A 106 0.21 -6.42 11.20
CA ALA A 106 -0.80 -5.60 11.86
C ALA A 106 -1.69 -4.85 10.86
N ALA A 107 -1.11 -4.27 9.80
CA ALA A 107 -1.86 -3.57 8.76
C ALA A 107 -2.86 -4.51 8.07
N ILE A 108 -2.44 -5.71 7.69
CA ILE A 108 -3.32 -6.71 7.07
C ILE A 108 -4.45 -7.08 8.03
N ALA A 109 -4.14 -7.38 9.29
CA ALA A 109 -5.16 -7.75 10.27
C ALA A 109 -6.18 -6.64 10.50
N VAL A 110 -5.71 -5.39 10.65
CA VAL A 110 -6.55 -4.21 10.85
C VAL A 110 -7.42 -3.93 9.62
N ILE A 111 -6.87 -4.00 8.41
CA ILE A 111 -7.64 -3.77 7.17
C ILE A 111 -8.69 -4.88 6.97
N LEU A 112 -8.34 -6.15 7.20
CA LEU A 112 -9.31 -7.24 7.09
C LEU A 112 -10.41 -7.12 8.14
N LEU A 113 -10.08 -6.69 9.36
CA LEU A 113 -11.07 -6.43 10.40
C LEU A 113 -11.98 -5.27 10.03
N HIS A 114 -11.42 -4.16 9.53
CA HIS A 114 -12.18 -3.03 8.99
C HIS A 114 -13.19 -3.47 7.92
N ILE A 115 -12.75 -4.24 6.92
CA ILE A 115 -13.62 -4.78 5.86
C ILE A 115 -14.70 -5.71 6.44
N ALA A 116 -14.35 -6.55 7.42
CA ALA A 116 -15.31 -7.46 8.05
C ALA A 116 -16.39 -6.71 8.86
N MET A 117 -16.05 -5.56 9.45
CA MET A 117 -16.96 -4.77 10.27
C MET A 117 -17.88 -3.86 9.45
N LEU A 118 -17.37 -3.26 8.37
CA LEU A 118 -18.15 -2.40 7.48
C LEU A 118 -18.89 -3.17 6.37
N GLY A 119 -18.51 -4.43 6.15
CA GLY A 119 -19.01 -5.21 5.03
C GLY A 119 -18.29 -4.89 3.72
N LEU A 120 -18.43 -5.80 2.75
CA LEU A 120 -17.82 -5.63 1.43
C LEU A 120 -18.87 -5.10 0.44
N HIS A 121 -18.69 -3.86 0.00
CA HIS A 121 -19.44 -3.23 -1.09
C HIS A 121 -18.96 -3.80 -2.45
N ALA A 122 -19.37 -5.03 -2.76
CA ALA A 122 -18.88 -5.78 -3.92
C ALA A 122 -19.36 -5.23 -5.28
N ASP A 123 -20.38 -4.38 -5.26
CA ASP A 123 -20.92 -3.61 -6.37
C ASP A 123 -19.98 -2.49 -6.85
N ILE A 124 -19.15 -1.95 -5.95
CA ILE A 124 -18.09 -0.99 -6.31
C ILE A 124 -16.76 -1.75 -6.42
N LEU A 125 -16.27 -1.95 -7.65
CA LEU A 125 -15.05 -2.74 -7.95
C LEU A 125 -13.80 -2.39 -7.11
N PHE A 126 -13.67 -1.16 -6.62
CA PHE A 126 -12.55 -0.76 -5.76
C PHE A 126 -12.41 -1.65 -4.52
N PHE A 127 -13.51 -2.00 -3.84
CA PHE A 127 -13.45 -2.78 -2.60
C PHE A 127 -13.00 -4.24 -2.79
N PRO A 128 -13.60 -5.04 -3.70
CA PRO A 128 -13.10 -6.39 -3.95
C PRO A 128 -11.68 -6.38 -4.53
N ALA A 129 -11.31 -5.35 -5.32
CA ALA A 129 -9.94 -5.20 -5.80
C ALA A 129 -8.95 -4.92 -4.65
N VAL A 130 -9.27 -4.02 -3.72
CA VAL A 130 -8.46 -3.75 -2.53
C VAL A 130 -8.31 -5.01 -1.69
N LEU A 131 -9.40 -5.74 -1.44
CA LEU A 131 -9.36 -6.99 -0.68
C LEU A 131 -8.41 -8.01 -1.34
N ALA A 132 -8.54 -8.23 -2.65
CA ALA A 132 -7.66 -9.13 -3.39
C ALA A 132 -6.19 -8.69 -3.31
N LEU A 133 -5.92 -7.38 -3.44
CA LEU A 133 -4.56 -6.83 -3.35
C LEU A 133 -3.98 -6.96 -1.93
N VAL A 134 -4.79 -6.77 -0.88
CA VAL A 134 -4.37 -6.94 0.53
C VAL A 134 -4.05 -8.40 0.83
N LEU A 135 -4.91 -9.33 0.38
CA LEU A 135 -4.65 -10.77 0.50
C LEU A 135 -3.38 -11.18 -0.25
N TRP A 136 -3.20 -10.64 -1.46
CA TRP A 136 -1.97 -10.81 -2.24
C TRP A 136 -0.74 -10.27 -1.48
N GLN A 137 -0.82 -9.06 -0.91
CA GLN A 137 0.25 -8.49 -0.08
C GLN A 137 0.60 -9.40 1.10
N GLY A 138 -0.40 -9.90 1.82
CA GLY A 138 -0.19 -10.77 2.96
C GLY A 138 0.45 -12.10 2.59
N MET A 139 -0.05 -12.75 1.55
CA MET A 139 0.48 -14.02 1.06
C MET A 139 1.95 -13.88 0.64
N PHE A 140 2.30 -12.87 -0.16
CA PHE A 140 3.68 -12.65 -0.60
C PHE A 140 4.59 -12.12 0.51
N GLY A 141 4.07 -11.27 1.40
CA GLY A 141 4.80 -10.80 2.57
C GLY A 141 5.20 -11.95 3.47
N PHE A 142 4.28 -12.86 3.77
CA PHE A 142 4.54 -14.07 4.52
C PHE A 142 5.52 -15.00 3.80
N PHE A 143 5.33 -15.22 2.49
CA PHE A 143 6.24 -16.02 1.68
C PHE A 143 7.69 -15.53 1.79
N LEU A 144 7.93 -14.22 1.69
CA LEU A 144 9.29 -13.64 1.78
C LEU A 144 9.92 -13.74 3.18
N THR A 145 9.13 -13.94 4.25
CA THR A 145 9.67 -14.21 5.60
C THR A 145 10.16 -15.64 5.78
N TRP A 146 9.81 -16.56 4.86
CA TRP A 146 10.28 -17.94 4.89
C TRP A 146 11.75 -18.03 4.42
N ARG A 147 12.54 -18.95 4.99
CA ARG A 147 13.97 -19.11 4.65
C ARG A 147 14.14 -19.67 3.23
N TYR A 148 14.28 -18.78 2.25
CA TYR A 148 14.66 -19.12 0.87
C TYR A 148 16.15 -18.99 0.62
N SER A 149 16.70 -19.81 -0.28
CA SER A 149 18.07 -19.67 -0.73
C SER A 149 18.24 -18.38 -1.56
N PRO A 150 19.45 -17.77 -1.61
CA PRO A 150 19.72 -16.58 -2.41
C PRO A 150 19.44 -16.76 -3.92
N GLN A 151 19.53 -18.00 -4.43
CA GLN A 151 19.27 -18.32 -5.83
C GLN A 151 17.77 -18.31 -6.15
N ASP A 152 16.94 -18.71 -5.18
CA ASP A 152 15.49 -18.69 -5.31
C ASP A 152 14.95 -17.26 -5.20
N LEU A 153 15.50 -16.45 -4.27
CA LEU A 153 15.14 -15.03 -4.12
C LEU A 153 15.33 -14.20 -5.40
N LYS A 154 16.32 -14.53 -6.24
CA LYS A 154 16.52 -13.86 -7.54
C LYS A 154 15.35 -14.08 -8.50
N LYS A 155 14.73 -15.27 -8.49
CA LYS A 155 13.51 -15.56 -9.26
C LYS A 155 12.32 -14.76 -8.71
N PHE A 156 12.31 -14.53 -7.39
CA PHE A 156 11.24 -13.80 -6.71
C PHE A 156 11.40 -12.27 -6.68
N SER A 157 12.52 -11.73 -7.20
CA SER A 157 12.76 -10.30 -7.33
C SER A 157 11.63 -9.55 -8.04
N TYR A 158 10.93 -10.22 -8.98
CA TYR A 158 9.77 -9.67 -9.67
C TYR A 158 8.59 -9.44 -8.71
N PHE A 159 8.32 -10.38 -7.81
CA PHE A 159 7.22 -10.29 -6.85
C PHE A 159 7.45 -9.20 -5.79
N VAL A 160 8.71 -8.95 -5.42
CA VAL A 160 9.06 -7.81 -4.54
C VAL A 160 8.72 -6.47 -5.22
N HIS A 161 8.95 -6.34 -6.53
CA HIS A 161 8.51 -5.15 -7.28
C HIS A 161 7.00 -5.08 -7.39
N ALA A 162 6.32 -6.22 -7.56
CA ALA A 162 4.87 -6.28 -7.55
C ALA A 162 4.29 -5.72 -6.24
N GLN A 163 4.92 -5.97 -5.09
CA GLN A 163 4.40 -5.47 -3.80
C GLN A 163 4.30 -3.94 -3.71
N PHE A 164 5.32 -3.23 -4.20
CA PHE A 164 5.29 -1.78 -4.23
C PHE A 164 4.20 -1.26 -5.17
N VAL A 165 4.09 -1.85 -6.36
CA VAL A 165 3.11 -1.49 -7.40
C VAL A 165 1.68 -1.75 -6.93
N THR A 166 1.41 -2.92 -6.34
CA THR A 166 0.11 -3.24 -5.74
C THR A 166 -0.21 -2.36 -4.55
N GLY A 167 0.81 -1.90 -3.82
CA GLY A 167 0.63 -0.93 -2.74
C GLY A 167 0.12 0.43 -3.20
N ILE A 168 0.65 0.92 -4.33
CA ILE A 168 0.15 2.14 -4.98
C ILE A 168 -1.32 1.94 -5.38
N MET A 169 -1.66 0.79 -5.96
CA MET A 169 -3.05 0.47 -6.33
C MET A 169 -3.98 0.44 -5.12
N ILE A 170 -3.58 -0.20 -4.01
CA ILE A 170 -4.35 -0.22 -2.76
C ILE A 170 -4.62 1.22 -2.31
N GLY A 171 -3.61 2.08 -2.24
CA GLY A 171 -3.79 3.47 -1.81
C GLY A 171 -4.78 4.24 -2.70
N ILE A 172 -4.61 4.15 -4.03
CA ILE A 172 -5.48 4.85 -4.99
C ILE A 172 -6.92 4.32 -4.91
N PHE A 173 -7.10 2.99 -4.88
CA PHE A 173 -8.42 2.36 -4.86
C PHE A 173 -9.14 2.60 -3.53
N SER A 174 -8.43 2.58 -2.41
CA SER A 174 -9.00 2.92 -1.11
C SER A 174 -9.50 4.38 -1.08
N VAL A 175 -8.72 5.33 -1.62
CA VAL A 175 -9.15 6.74 -1.69
C VAL A 175 -10.42 6.89 -2.53
N PHE A 176 -10.42 6.41 -3.78
CA PHE A 176 -11.60 6.56 -4.64
C PHE A 176 -12.80 5.73 -4.19
N GLY A 177 -12.56 4.55 -3.59
CA GLY A 177 -13.61 3.73 -3.01
C GLY A 177 -14.31 4.44 -1.86
N HIS A 178 -13.55 4.99 -0.91
CA HIS A 178 -14.13 5.76 0.20
C HIS A 178 -14.84 7.02 -0.28
N LEU A 179 -14.28 7.77 -1.24
CA LEU A 179 -14.94 8.95 -1.81
C LEU A 179 -16.27 8.63 -2.54
N LEU A 180 -16.55 7.37 -2.89
CA LEU A 180 -17.85 6.98 -3.43
C LEU A 180 -18.88 6.70 -2.32
N LEU A 181 -18.42 6.33 -1.12
CA LEU A 181 -19.26 6.07 0.04
C LEU A 181 -19.45 7.31 0.93
N ASP A 182 -18.46 8.19 0.99
CA ASP A 182 -18.51 9.44 1.76
C ASP A 182 -19.44 10.45 1.04
N ASP A 183 -20.36 11.06 1.80
CA ASP A 183 -21.27 12.12 1.36
C ASP A 183 -20.61 13.51 1.27
#